data_AF-A0A6J6W5Y5-F1
#
_entry.id   AF-A0A6J6W5Y5-F1
#
_cell.length_a   1.000
_cell.length_b   1.000
_cell.length_c   1.000
_cell.angle_alpha   90.00
_cell.angle_beta   90.00
_cell.angle_gamma   90.00
#
_symmetry.space_group_name_H-M   'P 1'
#
loop_
_entity.id
_entity.type
_entity.pdbx_description
1 polymer ?
#
loop_
_entity_poly.entity_id
_entity_poly.type
_entity_poly.pdbx_seq_one_letter_code
_entity_poly.pdbx_strand_id
1 'polypeptide(L)'
;MSKNKQSLQILLAGLLILTFTTQMSSSSAANKASGNCLKAGQIATINSLKYVCQKSGKKLIWIKKVISKPVVSASANPTSKDSPKPVSTTSLNPIVEKVNRLLVSQLPTTNINEVPDTLTGTIVAESTIDIGNISETRRILRQIYLAQPILNLKQAPIVILASTIPFIKSEYVKYCSDNIDWFPNQSTQMSNWNDWAFVGCLTSTPVQVVPLPTSGVPVAHIEGAIGSDLGYLPIGLGPNTKKLPTWFVRGLKGIVGEYTMSLGKNSWQNRQPGINQCLNVKLSEISYSYEDVTSNFCAYSLGIVASRYVVAIKGLTPTLEFINELQKTGVWSEQIFSIFLGMPFLQFESEVKNYASGLTG
;
A
#
# COMPACT_ATOMS: atom_id res chain seq x y z
N MET A 1 29.93 24.08 79.57
CA MET A 1 29.41 24.87 78.42
C MET A 1 29.89 24.23 77.12
N SER A 2 29.05 24.23 76.09
CA SER A 2 29.39 23.87 74.69
C SER A 2 29.36 22.39 74.27
N LYS A 3 28.21 21.71 74.45
CA LYS A 3 27.79 20.58 73.58
C LYS A 3 26.40 20.79 72.96
N ASN A 4 25.88 22.03 72.98
CA ASN A 4 24.50 22.35 72.59
C ASN A 4 24.39 23.39 71.44
N LYS A 5 25.46 23.58 70.64
CA LYS A 5 25.43 24.48 69.47
C LYS A 5 25.44 23.77 68.12
N GLN A 6 25.81 22.49 68.04
CA GLN A 6 25.82 21.75 66.78
C GLN A 6 24.47 21.10 66.44
N SER A 7 23.64 20.77 67.44
CA SER A 7 22.34 20.14 67.22
C SER A 7 21.23 21.13 66.83
N LEU A 8 21.45 22.44 67.01
CA LEU A 8 20.47 23.48 66.65
C LEU A 8 20.63 23.99 65.21
N GLN A 9 21.81 23.83 64.60
CA GLN A 9 22.03 24.17 63.19
C GLN A 9 21.49 23.11 62.22
N ILE A 10 21.37 21.86 62.67
CA ILE A 10 20.80 20.78 61.85
C ILE A 10 19.26 20.82 61.86
N LEU A 11 18.63 21.36 62.91
CA LEU A 11 17.17 21.53 62.94
C LEU A 11 16.67 22.76 62.15
N LEU A 12 17.47 23.83 62.01
CA LEU A 12 17.08 25.00 61.21
C LEU A 12 17.31 24.84 59.69
N ALA A 13 18.25 23.97 59.30
CA ALA A 13 18.45 23.62 57.88
C ALA A 13 17.37 22.66 57.34
N GLY A 14 16.72 21.89 58.23
CA GLY A 14 15.61 20.99 57.87
C GLY A 14 14.25 21.68 57.71
N LEU A 15 14.07 22.88 58.28
CA LEU A 15 12.77 23.58 58.28
C LEU A 15 12.68 24.71 57.23
N LEU A 16 13.79 25.12 56.60
CA LEU A 16 13.82 26.15 55.57
C LEU A 16 13.66 25.61 54.13
N ILE A 17 13.57 24.29 53.95
CA ILE A 17 13.34 23.64 52.64
C ILE A 17 11.83 23.44 52.38
N LEU A 18 10.96 23.76 53.36
CA LEU A 18 9.53 23.44 53.30
C LEU A 18 8.61 24.59 52.88
N THR A 19 9.12 25.77 52.53
CA THR A 19 8.29 26.92 52.13
C THR A 19 8.98 27.71 51.02
N PHE A 20 8.26 27.98 49.91
CA PHE A 20 8.74 28.45 48.59
C PHE A 20 9.22 27.30 47.69
N THR A 21 8.38 26.62 46.91
CA THR A 21 7.61 27.21 45.81
C THR A 21 6.28 26.47 45.57
N THR A 22 5.21 26.98 46.17
CA THR A 22 3.86 26.82 45.63
C THR A 22 3.75 27.67 44.37
N GLN A 23 4.25 27.17 43.24
CA GLN A 23 3.88 27.68 41.92
C GLN A 23 2.96 26.67 41.26
N MET A 24 1.76 27.17 41.01
CA MET A 24 0.64 26.54 40.34
C MET A 24 1.11 25.65 39.19
N SER A 25 1.19 24.35 39.45
CA SER A 25 0.92 23.38 38.40
C SER A 25 -0.59 23.38 38.25
N SER A 26 -1.08 24.24 37.37
CA SER A 26 -2.42 24.11 36.82
C SER A 26 -2.57 22.64 36.42
N SER A 27 -3.54 21.98 37.07
CA SER A 27 -4.08 20.70 36.65
C SER A 27 -4.54 20.84 35.20
N SER A 28 -3.60 20.67 34.27
CA SER A 28 -3.91 20.21 32.94
C SER A 28 -4.07 18.72 33.12
N ALA A 29 -5.29 18.32 33.51
CA ALA A 29 -5.73 16.96 33.32
C ALA A 29 -5.35 16.61 31.87
N ALA A 30 -4.29 15.83 31.73
CA ALA A 30 -3.91 15.20 30.49
C ALA A 30 -5.09 14.27 30.19
N ASN A 31 -6.06 14.80 29.45
CA ASN A 31 -7.19 14.06 28.96
C ASN A 31 -6.62 13.00 28.01
N LYS A 32 -6.25 11.84 28.58
CA LYS A 32 -6.08 10.60 27.85
C LYS A 32 -7.38 10.39 27.09
N ALA A 33 -7.43 10.80 25.83
CA ALA A 33 -8.61 10.66 25.00
C ALA A 33 -8.66 9.22 24.45
N SER A 34 -8.90 8.25 25.34
CA SER A 34 -9.36 6.91 25.00
C SER A 34 -10.89 6.78 25.17
N GLY A 35 -11.62 7.91 25.24
CA GLY A 35 -13.06 7.98 25.51
C GLY A 35 -13.85 8.82 24.50
N ASN A 36 -15.17 8.65 24.53
CA ASN A 36 -16.14 9.42 23.74
C ASN A 36 -15.98 10.93 24.02
N CYS A 37 -16.13 11.76 22.99
CA CYS A 37 -16.22 13.19 23.23
C CYS A 37 -17.54 13.53 23.94
N LEU A 38 -17.45 14.31 25.01
CA LEU A 38 -18.61 14.72 25.82
C LEU A 38 -19.12 16.13 25.49
N LYS A 39 -18.29 16.99 24.87
CA LYS A 39 -18.68 18.39 24.56
C LYS A 39 -18.10 18.89 23.23
N ALA A 40 -18.95 19.47 22.38
CA ALA A 40 -18.51 20.16 21.16
C ALA A 40 -17.52 21.29 21.50
N GLY A 41 -16.45 21.40 20.71
CA GLY A 41 -15.35 22.34 20.92
C GLY A 41 -14.26 21.85 21.87
N GLN A 42 -14.42 20.70 22.55
CA GLN A 42 -13.35 20.11 23.36
C GLN A 42 -12.13 19.82 22.47
N ILE A 43 -10.93 20.14 22.94
CA ILE A 43 -9.69 19.90 22.21
C ILE A 43 -8.87 18.84 22.96
N ALA A 44 -8.41 17.81 22.24
CA ALA A 44 -7.51 16.80 22.76
C ALA A 44 -6.27 16.71 21.86
N THR A 45 -5.11 16.49 22.47
CA THR A 45 -3.88 16.23 21.72
C THR A 45 -3.47 14.79 21.99
N ILE A 46 -3.42 13.96 20.95
CA ILE A 46 -3.04 12.54 21.03
C ILE A 46 -1.85 12.37 20.08
N ASN A 47 -0.72 11.86 20.58
CA ASN A 47 0.50 11.65 19.79
C ASN A 47 0.88 12.85 18.91
N SER A 48 0.88 14.05 19.51
CA SER A 48 1.21 15.33 18.85
C SER A 48 0.24 15.82 17.76
N LEU A 49 -0.93 15.19 17.62
CA LEU A 49 -2.01 15.62 16.71
C LEU A 49 -3.16 16.25 17.49
N LYS A 50 -3.63 17.43 17.06
CA LYS A 50 -4.77 18.14 17.67
C LYS A 50 -6.11 17.66 17.09
N TYR A 51 -7.00 17.22 17.96
CA TYR A 51 -8.37 16.82 17.66
C TYR A 51 -9.33 17.82 18.29
N VAL A 52 -10.37 18.18 17.55
CA VAL A 52 -11.48 19.00 18.06
C VAL A 52 -12.73 18.16 18.00
N CYS A 53 -13.44 18.12 19.12
CA CYS A 53 -14.72 17.48 19.15
C CYS A 53 -15.78 18.31 18.43
N GLN A 54 -16.46 17.71 17.46
CA GLN A 54 -17.51 18.35 16.69
C GLN A 54 -18.77 17.51 16.71
N LYS A 55 -19.93 18.19 16.65
CA LYS A 55 -21.22 17.54 16.51
C LYS A 55 -21.39 17.04 15.08
N SER A 56 -21.62 15.74 14.93
CA SER A 56 -21.98 15.10 13.67
C SER A 56 -23.32 14.39 13.86
N GLY A 57 -24.38 14.98 13.29
CA GLY A 57 -25.76 14.57 13.56
C GLY A 57 -26.12 14.69 15.05
N LYS A 58 -26.54 13.58 15.67
CA LYS A 58 -26.90 13.50 17.11
C LYS A 58 -25.73 13.12 18.04
N LYS A 59 -24.53 12.86 17.49
CA LYS A 59 -23.36 12.40 18.27
C LYS A 59 -22.23 13.44 18.24
N LEU A 60 -21.33 13.32 19.21
CA LEU A 60 -20.10 14.11 19.31
C LEU A 60 -18.91 13.23 18.93
N ILE A 61 -18.09 13.68 17.99
CA ILE A 61 -17.00 12.89 17.40
C ILE A 61 -15.72 13.73 17.38
N TRP A 62 -14.58 13.10 17.63
CA TRP A 62 -13.26 13.71 17.48
C TRP A 62 -12.91 13.87 16.01
N ILE A 63 -12.67 15.11 15.58
CA ILE A 63 -12.22 15.43 14.22
C ILE A 63 -10.79 15.95 14.28
N LYS A 64 -9.89 15.35 13.49
CA LYS A 64 -8.51 15.81 13.35
C LYS A 64 -8.51 17.17 12.65
N LYS A 65 -7.98 18.22 13.27
CA LYS A 65 -7.71 19.48 12.56
C LYS A 65 -6.48 19.27 11.69
N VAL A 66 -6.69 18.95 10.42
CA VAL A 66 -5.69 19.21 9.39
C VAL A 66 -5.77 20.71 9.10
N ILE A 67 -4.65 21.41 9.05
CA ILE A 67 -4.61 22.81 8.63
C ILE A 67 -4.89 22.80 7.12
N SER A 68 -6.17 22.81 6.74
CA SER A 68 -6.61 22.97 5.35
C SER A 68 -6.91 24.45 5.09
N LYS A 69 -6.12 25.02 4.17
CA LYS A 69 -6.29 26.34 3.58
C LYS A 69 -7.68 26.40 2.87
N PRO A 70 -8.45 27.51 2.95
CA PRO A 70 -9.78 27.56 2.35
C PRO A 70 -9.69 27.63 0.83
N VAL A 71 -10.40 26.73 0.14
CA VAL A 71 -10.65 26.81 -1.31
C VAL A 71 -11.83 27.73 -1.54
N VAL A 72 -11.61 28.76 -2.35
CA VAL A 72 -12.59 29.78 -2.74
C VAL A 72 -13.64 29.17 -3.66
N SER A 73 -14.91 29.45 -3.36
CA SER A 73 -16.07 29.20 -4.20
C SER A 73 -16.06 30.14 -5.41
N ALA A 74 -16.24 29.62 -6.63
CA ALA A 74 -16.57 30.44 -7.79
C ALA A 74 -17.69 29.79 -8.62
N SER A 75 -18.63 30.67 -8.96
CA SER A 75 -19.95 30.47 -9.55
C SER A 75 -19.91 30.12 -11.05
N ALA A 76 -21.03 29.55 -11.52
CA ALA A 76 -21.33 29.13 -12.89
C ALA A 76 -21.47 30.27 -13.92
N ASN A 77 -21.17 30.00 -15.20
CA ASN A 77 -22.10 30.05 -16.35
C ASN A 77 -21.44 29.47 -17.66
N PRO A 78 -22.21 29.05 -18.70
CA PRO A 78 -21.79 28.18 -19.81
C PRO A 78 -21.26 28.99 -21.00
N THR A 79 -20.65 28.41 -22.05
CA THR A 79 -21.31 27.74 -23.18
C THR A 79 -20.20 27.35 -24.18
N SER A 80 -20.21 26.14 -24.74
CA SER A 80 -20.14 25.93 -26.20
C SER A 80 -20.11 24.44 -26.56
N LYS A 81 -21.14 24.10 -27.33
CA LYS A 81 -21.39 22.96 -28.19
C LYS A 81 -20.15 22.51 -28.97
N ASP A 82 -19.80 21.22 -28.88
CA ASP A 82 -19.55 20.38 -30.05
C ASP A 82 -19.64 18.89 -29.69
N SER A 83 -20.32 18.15 -30.57
CA SER A 83 -20.62 16.72 -30.47
C SER A 83 -19.44 15.91 -31.01
N PRO A 84 -19.15 14.75 -30.40
CA PRO A 84 -19.21 13.54 -31.22
C PRO A 84 -20.01 12.41 -30.55
N LYS A 85 -20.87 11.82 -31.37
CA LYS A 85 -21.43 10.46 -31.41
C LYS A 85 -21.09 9.54 -30.21
N PRO A 86 -22.10 8.97 -29.51
CA PRO A 86 -21.88 8.19 -28.31
C PRO A 86 -21.10 6.91 -28.63
N VAL A 87 -19.88 6.82 -28.11
CA VAL A 87 -19.27 5.52 -27.81
C VAL A 87 -20.21 4.83 -26.84
N SER A 88 -20.62 3.61 -27.15
CA SER A 88 -21.51 2.78 -26.35
C SER A 88 -21.06 2.77 -24.88
N THR A 89 -21.69 3.63 -24.07
CA THR A 89 -21.54 3.65 -22.63
C THR A 89 -22.32 2.45 -22.10
N THR A 90 -21.63 1.31 -21.99
CA THR A 90 -21.97 0.36 -20.94
C THR A 90 -22.05 1.18 -19.66
N SER A 91 -23.24 1.30 -19.07
CA SER A 91 -23.49 2.08 -17.86
C SER A 91 -22.67 1.49 -16.72
N LEU A 92 -21.39 1.85 -16.63
CA LEU A 92 -20.49 1.46 -15.56
C LEU A 92 -21.13 1.88 -14.24
N ASN A 93 -21.21 0.93 -13.30
CA ASN A 93 -21.75 1.17 -11.97
C ASN A 93 -21.10 2.45 -11.39
N PRO A 94 -21.89 3.44 -10.88
CA PRO A 94 -21.35 4.72 -10.40
C PRO A 94 -20.21 4.60 -9.37
N ILE A 95 -20.21 3.54 -8.56
CA ILE A 95 -19.13 3.29 -7.60
C ILE A 95 -17.82 2.89 -8.29
N VAL A 96 -17.89 2.13 -9.40
CA VAL A 96 -16.73 1.75 -10.20
C VAL A 96 -16.13 2.98 -10.88
N GLU A 97 -16.97 3.82 -11.46
CA GLU A 97 -16.52 5.06 -12.08
C GLU A 97 -15.84 5.99 -11.06
N LYS A 98 -16.47 6.16 -9.88
CA LYS A 98 -15.90 6.95 -8.79
C LYS A 98 -14.54 6.43 -8.34
N VAL A 99 -14.41 5.12 -8.10
CA VAL A 99 -13.14 4.50 -7.69
C VAL A 99 -12.08 4.69 -8.76
N ASN A 100 -12.37 4.39 -10.02
CA ASN A 100 -11.41 4.53 -11.12
C ASN A 100 -10.95 5.97 -11.30
N ARG A 101 -11.86 6.95 -11.21
CA ARG A 101 -11.54 8.37 -11.29
C ARG A 101 -10.58 8.80 -10.19
N LEU A 102 -10.83 8.37 -8.96
CA LEU A 102 -9.97 8.67 -7.82
C LEU A 102 -8.58 8.02 -7.97
N LEU A 103 -8.49 6.81 -8.49
CA LEU A 103 -7.20 6.14 -8.76
C LEU A 103 -6.41 6.86 -9.84
N VAL A 104 -7.05 7.20 -10.97
CA VAL A 104 -6.39 7.93 -12.07
C VAL A 104 -5.86 9.29 -11.60
N SER A 105 -6.58 9.98 -10.71
CA SER A 105 -6.13 11.25 -10.13
C SER A 105 -4.84 11.16 -9.29
N GLN A 106 -4.43 9.95 -8.92
CA GLN A 106 -3.19 9.70 -8.16
C GLN A 106 -2.00 9.38 -9.07
N LEU A 107 -2.22 9.19 -10.38
CA LEU A 107 -1.14 8.92 -11.32
C LEU A 107 -0.42 10.23 -11.67
N PRO A 108 0.92 10.28 -11.57
CA PRO A 108 1.67 11.42 -12.05
C PRO A 108 1.68 11.43 -13.58
N THR A 109 1.56 12.63 -14.16
CA THR A 109 1.84 12.84 -15.59
C THR A 109 3.31 12.52 -15.85
N THR A 110 3.57 11.43 -16.56
CA THR A 110 4.91 10.91 -16.79
C THR A 110 5.05 10.45 -18.23
N ASN A 111 6.22 10.67 -18.84
CA ASN A 111 6.56 10.10 -20.14
C ASN A 111 7.58 8.98 -19.92
N ILE A 112 7.12 7.72 -20.00
CA ILE A 112 8.01 6.56 -19.80
C ILE A 112 9.15 6.50 -20.81
N ASN A 113 8.99 7.10 -22.00
CA ASN A 113 10.01 7.07 -23.05
C ASN A 113 11.17 8.03 -22.81
N GLU A 114 11.02 9.00 -21.90
CA GLU A 114 12.09 9.92 -21.51
C GLU A 114 13.04 9.32 -20.47
N VAL A 115 12.69 8.17 -19.89
CA VAL A 115 13.54 7.50 -18.91
C VAL A 115 14.70 6.79 -19.63
N PRO A 116 15.97 7.18 -19.39
CA PRO A 116 17.13 6.57 -20.04
C PRO A 116 17.31 5.12 -19.62
N ASP A 117 17.69 4.26 -20.58
CA ASP A 117 17.89 2.83 -20.31
C ASP A 117 18.96 2.58 -19.25
N THR A 118 19.97 3.45 -19.16
CA THR A 118 21.05 3.43 -18.16
C THR A 118 20.55 3.51 -16.70
N LEU A 119 19.32 3.96 -16.47
CA LEU A 119 18.73 4.10 -15.13
C LEU A 119 17.77 2.96 -14.75
N THR A 120 17.33 2.15 -15.72
CA THR A 120 16.14 1.30 -15.56
C THR A 120 16.45 -0.12 -15.11
N GLY A 121 17.73 -0.50 -15.10
CA GLY A 121 18.20 -1.83 -14.71
C GLY A 121 18.92 -2.53 -15.85
N THR A 122 19.21 -3.81 -15.68
CA THR A 122 19.89 -4.64 -16.68
C THR A 122 18.97 -5.73 -17.19
N ILE A 123 18.94 -5.91 -18.51
CA ILE A 123 18.27 -7.04 -19.15
C ILE A 123 19.35 -7.98 -19.70
N VAL A 124 19.30 -9.23 -19.28
CA VAL A 124 20.15 -10.31 -19.77
C VAL A 124 19.24 -11.29 -20.51
N ALA A 125 19.41 -11.42 -21.82
CA ALA A 125 18.53 -12.23 -22.65
C ALA A 125 19.31 -13.31 -23.39
N GLU A 126 18.81 -14.54 -23.37
CA GLU A 126 19.27 -15.61 -24.25
C GLU A 126 18.98 -15.24 -25.72
N SER A 127 19.83 -15.65 -26.65
CA SER A 127 19.74 -15.25 -28.07
C SER A 127 18.44 -15.70 -28.75
N THR A 128 17.75 -16.67 -28.18
CA THR A 128 16.47 -17.22 -28.64
C THR A 128 15.27 -16.37 -28.25
N ILE A 129 15.43 -15.39 -27.36
CA ILE A 129 14.33 -14.55 -26.87
C ILE A 129 13.89 -13.54 -27.92
N ASP A 130 12.58 -13.47 -28.15
CA ASP A 130 11.96 -12.50 -29.05
C ASP A 130 12.25 -11.04 -28.63
N ILE A 131 12.54 -10.19 -29.62
CA ILE A 131 12.90 -8.79 -29.39
C ILE A 131 11.74 -7.96 -28.80
N GLY A 132 10.49 -8.37 -29.04
CA GLY A 132 9.30 -7.78 -28.43
C GLY A 132 9.26 -8.00 -26.92
N ASN A 133 9.68 -9.17 -26.44
CA ASN A 133 9.77 -9.47 -25.01
C ASN A 133 10.87 -8.63 -24.31
N ILE A 134 12.00 -8.41 -24.99
CA ILE A 134 13.06 -7.51 -24.50
C ILE A 134 12.55 -6.07 -24.44
N SER A 135 11.84 -5.62 -25.49
CA SER A 135 11.29 -4.27 -25.58
C SER A 135 10.23 -4.00 -24.51
N GLU A 136 9.35 -4.96 -24.24
CA GLU A 136 8.35 -4.86 -23.18
C GLU A 136 8.99 -4.86 -21.80
N THR A 137 9.97 -5.74 -21.56
CA THR A 137 10.71 -5.76 -20.29
C THR A 137 11.33 -4.39 -20.02
N ARG A 138 11.92 -3.76 -21.05
CA ARG A 138 12.46 -2.40 -20.95
C ARG A 138 11.38 -1.36 -20.62
N ARG A 139 10.20 -1.45 -21.25
CA ARG A 139 9.05 -0.58 -20.93
C ARG A 139 8.67 -0.68 -19.44
N ILE A 140 8.66 -1.89 -18.92
CA ILE A 140 8.29 -2.17 -17.53
C ILE A 140 9.38 -1.71 -16.55
N LEU A 141 10.66 -1.90 -16.89
CA LEU A 141 11.77 -1.37 -16.10
C LEU A 141 11.72 0.17 -15.98
N ARG A 142 11.32 0.88 -17.04
CA ARG A 142 11.06 2.33 -16.99
C ARG A 142 9.94 2.68 -16.01
N GLN A 143 8.86 1.89 -15.98
CA GLN A 143 7.77 2.07 -15.02
C GLN A 143 8.22 1.81 -13.58
N ILE A 144 9.03 0.77 -13.33
CA ILE A 144 9.63 0.51 -12.01
C ILE A 144 10.52 1.66 -11.57
N TYR A 145 11.31 2.23 -12.49
CA TYR A 145 12.14 3.40 -12.21
C TYR A 145 11.28 4.61 -11.80
N LEU A 146 10.17 4.88 -12.50
CA LEU A 146 9.27 5.97 -12.12
C LEU A 146 8.55 5.71 -10.79
N ALA A 147 8.35 4.44 -10.40
CA ALA A 147 7.75 4.06 -9.12
C ALA A 147 8.75 4.02 -7.95
N GLN A 148 10.04 4.36 -8.15
CA GLN A 148 11.03 4.40 -7.07
C GLN A 148 10.61 5.21 -5.83
N PRO A 149 9.86 6.33 -5.93
CA PRO A 149 9.42 7.06 -4.74
C PRO A 149 8.60 6.22 -3.76
N ILE A 150 7.91 5.17 -4.22
CA ILE A 150 7.22 4.21 -3.36
C ILE A 150 8.03 2.93 -3.17
N LEU A 151 8.62 2.37 -4.23
CA LEU A 151 9.28 1.06 -4.16
C LEU A 151 10.57 1.09 -3.35
N ASN A 152 11.28 2.22 -3.36
CA ASN A 152 12.54 2.43 -2.66
C ASN A 152 13.54 1.27 -2.87
N LEU A 153 13.71 0.85 -4.13
CA LEU A 153 14.65 -0.21 -4.46
C LEU A 153 16.06 0.28 -4.14
N LYS A 154 16.82 -0.54 -3.40
CA LYS A 154 18.20 -0.21 -3.05
C LYS A 154 19.14 -0.21 -4.24
N GLN A 155 18.80 -0.97 -5.27
CA GLN A 155 19.59 -1.14 -6.49
C GLN A 155 18.66 -1.32 -7.68
N ALA A 156 19.15 -1.01 -8.87
CA ALA A 156 18.38 -1.23 -10.09
C ALA A 156 18.14 -2.74 -10.30
N PRO A 157 16.95 -3.13 -10.78
CA PRO A 157 16.62 -4.53 -10.98
C PRO A 157 17.46 -5.15 -12.11
N ILE A 158 17.73 -6.45 -11.98
CA ILE A 158 18.31 -7.26 -13.05
C ILE A 158 17.24 -8.25 -13.49
N VAL A 159 16.98 -8.30 -14.79
CA VAL A 159 16.00 -9.20 -15.39
C VAL A 159 16.71 -10.17 -16.33
N ILE A 160 16.59 -11.46 -16.04
CA ILE A 160 17.08 -12.53 -16.92
C ILE A 160 15.88 -13.08 -17.71
N LEU A 161 15.97 -13.05 -19.03
CA LEU A 161 15.01 -13.62 -19.97
C LEU A 161 15.66 -14.82 -20.65
N ALA A 162 15.12 -16.02 -20.47
CA ALA A 162 15.80 -17.22 -20.92
C ALA A 162 14.82 -18.33 -21.30
N SER A 163 15.15 -19.04 -22.37
CA SER A 163 14.41 -20.21 -22.84
C SER A 163 14.94 -21.54 -22.27
N THR A 164 16.08 -21.51 -21.58
CA THR A 164 16.70 -22.72 -21.05
C THR A 164 17.07 -22.58 -19.57
N ILE A 165 16.82 -23.65 -18.79
CA ILE A 165 17.23 -23.71 -17.37
C ILE A 165 18.74 -23.50 -17.20
N PRO A 166 19.63 -24.10 -18.02
CA PRO A 166 21.08 -23.87 -17.91
C PRO A 166 21.46 -22.40 -18.02
N PHE A 167 20.88 -21.65 -18.96
CA PHE A 167 21.15 -20.22 -19.13
C PHE A 167 20.71 -19.42 -17.88
N ILE A 168 19.52 -19.72 -17.33
CA ILE A 168 19.05 -19.08 -16.09
C ILE A 168 20.07 -19.30 -14.98
N LYS A 169 20.45 -20.56 -14.73
CA LYS A 169 21.39 -20.89 -13.65
C LYS A 169 22.76 -20.22 -13.85
N SER A 170 23.26 -20.16 -15.08
CA SER A 170 24.56 -19.56 -15.38
C SER A 170 24.58 -18.04 -15.22
N GLU A 171 23.52 -17.34 -15.64
CA GLU A 171 23.44 -15.89 -15.50
C GLU A 171 23.09 -15.47 -14.07
N TYR A 172 22.20 -16.22 -13.41
CA TYR A 172 21.72 -15.88 -12.08
C TYR A 172 22.85 -15.72 -11.06
N VAL A 173 23.80 -16.65 -11.02
CA VAL A 173 24.94 -16.60 -10.08
C VAL A 173 25.89 -15.43 -10.31
N LYS A 174 25.84 -14.76 -11.47
CA LYS A 174 26.66 -13.58 -11.78
C LYS A 174 26.07 -12.29 -11.21
N TYR A 175 24.75 -12.26 -11.04
CA TYR A 175 24.00 -11.04 -10.76
C TYR A 175 23.28 -11.06 -9.42
N CYS A 176 23.02 -12.25 -8.87
CA CYS A 176 22.13 -12.46 -7.75
C CYS A 176 22.89 -13.19 -6.65
N SER A 177 22.77 -12.72 -5.40
CA SER A 177 23.48 -13.25 -4.24
C SER A 177 22.86 -14.52 -3.66
N ASP A 178 21.60 -14.80 -3.99
CA ASP A 178 20.86 -15.94 -3.46
C ASP A 178 21.22 -17.24 -4.21
N ASN A 179 20.84 -18.38 -3.65
CA ASN A 179 20.95 -19.68 -4.31
C ASN A 179 19.62 -20.03 -5.00
N ILE A 180 19.69 -20.52 -6.25
CA ILE A 180 18.54 -20.91 -7.06
C ILE A 180 18.39 -22.44 -7.22
N ASP A 181 18.98 -23.24 -6.34
CA ASP A 181 18.89 -24.71 -6.36
C ASP A 181 17.45 -25.24 -6.31
N TRP A 182 16.53 -24.45 -5.75
CA TRP A 182 15.10 -24.75 -5.74
C TRP A 182 14.45 -24.71 -7.15
N PHE A 183 15.14 -24.19 -8.15
CA PHE A 183 14.66 -24.06 -9.53
C PHE A 183 15.26 -25.13 -10.47
N PRO A 184 14.43 -25.74 -11.36
CA PRO A 184 12.97 -25.63 -11.40
C PRO A 184 12.30 -26.43 -10.27
N ASN A 185 11.14 -25.98 -9.82
CA ASN A 185 10.20 -26.78 -9.03
C ASN A 185 8.87 -26.95 -9.79
N GLN A 186 7.89 -27.63 -9.18
CA GLN A 186 6.58 -27.88 -9.80
C GLN A 186 5.88 -26.60 -10.29
N SER A 187 6.00 -25.48 -9.57
CA SER A 187 5.38 -24.21 -9.91
C SER A 187 6.16 -23.37 -10.94
N THR A 188 7.44 -23.69 -11.14
CA THR A 188 8.33 -22.95 -12.05
C THR A 188 8.85 -23.82 -13.19
N GLN A 189 8.19 -24.95 -13.48
CA GLN A 189 8.59 -25.84 -14.54
C GLN A 189 8.35 -25.18 -15.90
N MET A 190 9.45 -24.96 -16.63
CA MET A 190 9.50 -24.24 -17.90
C MET A 190 8.67 -24.90 -19.00
N SER A 191 8.60 -26.23 -19.03
CA SER A 191 7.85 -27.00 -20.04
C SER A 191 6.34 -26.72 -20.04
N ASN A 192 5.80 -26.24 -18.92
CA ASN A 192 4.39 -25.87 -18.82
C ASN A 192 4.08 -24.53 -19.55
N TRP A 193 5.12 -23.82 -20.01
CA TRP A 193 5.05 -22.45 -20.51
C TRP A 193 5.92 -22.24 -21.76
N ASN A 194 6.07 -23.28 -22.60
CA ASN A 194 6.93 -23.30 -23.80
C ASN A 194 8.41 -23.03 -23.52
N ASP A 195 8.87 -23.34 -22.32
CA ASP A 195 10.24 -23.12 -21.87
C ASP A 195 10.71 -21.66 -21.92
N TRP A 196 10.04 -20.72 -21.25
CA TRP A 196 10.60 -19.37 -21.04
C TRP A 196 10.37 -18.88 -19.60
N ALA A 197 11.30 -18.09 -19.05
CA ALA A 197 11.19 -17.52 -17.71
C ALA A 197 11.77 -16.11 -17.58
N PHE A 198 11.18 -15.34 -16.66
CA PHE A 198 11.63 -14.06 -16.14
C PHE A 198 12.23 -14.27 -14.76
N VAL A 199 13.49 -13.84 -14.56
CA VAL A 199 14.10 -13.82 -13.22
C VAL A 199 14.44 -12.40 -12.83
N GLY A 200 13.75 -11.89 -11.81
CA GLY A 200 14.02 -10.59 -11.23
C GLY A 200 14.91 -10.72 -9.99
N CYS A 201 16.11 -10.14 -10.04
CA CYS A 201 16.97 -10.02 -8.87
C CYS A 201 16.83 -8.64 -8.26
N LEU A 202 16.07 -8.63 -7.17
CA LEU A 202 15.90 -7.48 -6.30
C LEU A 202 16.80 -7.80 -5.12
N THR A 203 17.90 -7.08 -4.96
CA THR A 203 18.94 -7.33 -3.94
C THR A 203 18.44 -7.27 -2.49
N SER A 204 17.16 -6.96 -2.30
CA SER A 204 16.36 -7.33 -1.15
C SER A 204 15.30 -8.33 -1.61
N THR A 205 15.38 -9.56 -1.12
CA THR A 205 14.37 -10.62 -1.25
C THR A 205 12.93 -10.10 -1.46
N PRO A 206 12.13 -10.72 -2.34
CA PRO A 206 12.36 -12.03 -2.94
C PRO A 206 12.96 -11.97 -4.37
N VAL A 207 13.75 -13.00 -4.69
CA VAL A 207 14.00 -13.41 -6.08
C VAL A 207 12.76 -14.13 -6.58
N GLN A 208 12.29 -13.76 -7.77
CA GLN A 208 11.18 -14.46 -8.41
C GLN A 208 11.62 -15.03 -9.75
N VAL A 209 11.30 -16.30 -9.98
CA VAL A 209 11.35 -16.93 -11.30
C VAL A 209 9.92 -17.16 -11.76
N VAL A 210 9.50 -16.46 -12.79
CA VAL A 210 8.15 -16.59 -13.35
C VAL A 210 8.26 -17.15 -14.76
N PRO A 211 7.76 -18.37 -15.01
CA PRO A 211 7.60 -18.86 -16.36
C PRO A 211 6.68 -17.95 -17.18
N LEU A 212 7.05 -17.68 -18.43
CA LEU A 212 6.30 -16.83 -19.35
C LEU A 212 6.13 -17.54 -20.71
N PRO A 213 5.04 -17.32 -21.46
CA PRO A 213 4.83 -17.94 -22.77
C PRO A 213 5.73 -17.34 -23.86
N THR A 214 6.37 -18.19 -24.67
CA THR A 214 7.31 -17.79 -25.74
C THR A 214 6.73 -16.95 -26.88
N SER A 215 5.41 -16.93 -27.04
CA SER A 215 4.72 -16.16 -28.08
C SER A 215 3.70 -15.20 -27.48
N GLY A 216 3.67 -13.98 -28.02
CA GLY A 216 2.91 -12.87 -27.47
C GLY A 216 3.72 -12.12 -26.40
N VAL A 217 3.35 -10.88 -26.14
CA VAL A 217 3.92 -10.11 -25.04
C VAL A 217 3.02 -10.34 -23.84
N PRO A 218 3.39 -11.16 -22.85
CA PRO A 218 2.52 -11.47 -21.73
C PRO A 218 2.60 -10.34 -20.71
N VAL A 219 2.24 -9.12 -21.14
CA VAL A 219 2.17 -7.90 -20.33
C VAL A 219 1.47 -8.24 -19.03
N ALA A 220 0.32 -8.93 -19.11
CA ALA A 220 -0.44 -9.37 -17.95
C ALA A 220 0.38 -10.26 -16.98
N HIS A 221 1.22 -11.19 -17.44
CA HIS A 221 2.01 -12.01 -16.52
C HIS A 221 3.23 -11.28 -15.97
N ILE A 222 3.94 -10.48 -16.78
CA ILE A 222 5.12 -9.75 -16.33
C ILE A 222 4.74 -8.69 -15.29
N GLU A 223 3.72 -7.88 -15.60
CA GLU A 223 3.12 -6.92 -14.67
C GLU A 223 2.57 -7.63 -13.40
N GLY A 224 2.10 -8.88 -13.50
CA GLY A 224 1.61 -9.67 -12.37
C GLY A 224 2.73 -10.20 -11.48
N ALA A 225 3.82 -10.66 -12.08
CA ALA A 225 5.05 -11.07 -11.40
C ALA A 225 5.64 -9.89 -10.59
N ILE A 226 5.87 -8.79 -11.30
CA ILE A 226 6.41 -7.55 -10.76
C ILE A 226 5.48 -6.98 -9.70
N GLY A 227 4.19 -6.87 -9.98
CA GLY A 227 3.20 -6.39 -9.02
C GLY A 227 3.02 -7.27 -7.79
N SER A 228 3.11 -8.59 -7.93
CA SER A 228 2.97 -9.53 -6.82
C SER A 228 4.09 -9.36 -5.79
N ASP A 229 5.32 -9.21 -6.22
CA ASP A 229 6.47 -9.38 -5.34
C ASP A 229 7.19 -8.07 -5.02
N LEU A 230 7.32 -7.15 -6.00
CA LEU A 230 7.77 -5.78 -5.70
C LEU A 230 6.79 -5.02 -4.84
N GLY A 231 5.49 -5.36 -4.93
CA GLY A 231 4.47 -4.76 -4.08
C GLY A 231 4.70 -4.97 -2.59
N TYR A 232 5.47 -5.99 -2.21
CA TYR A 232 5.82 -6.23 -0.80
C TYR A 232 6.93 -5.32 -0.27
N LEU A 233 7.80 -4.78 -1.14
CA LEU A 233 8.87 -3.87 -0.72
C LEU A 233 8.33 -2.64 0.01
N PRO A 234 7.40 -1.85 -0.56
CA PRO A 234 6.84 -0.70 0.14
C PRO A 234 5.89 -1.09 1.29
N ILE A 235 5.43 -2.34 1.35
CA ILE A 235 4.61 -2.84 2.47
C ILE A 235 5.46 -3.14 3.69
N GLY A 236 6.75 -3.46 3.52
CA GLY A 236 7.68 -3.71 4.62
C GLY A 236 7.32 -4.96 5.41
N LEU A 237 7.31 -6.13 4.75
CA LEU A 237 7.07 -7.41 5.43
C LEU A 237 8.05 -7.62 6.59
N GLY A 238 7.59 -8.27 7.66
CA GLY A 238 8.37 -8.51 8.86
C GLY A 238 7.69 -9.49 9.85
N PRO A 239 8.26 -9.67 11.06
CA PRO A 239 7.77 -10.66 12.02
C PRO A 239 6.31 -10.49 12.44
N ASN A 240 5.79 -9.27 12.35
CA ASN A 240 4.43 -8.91 12.68
C ASN A 240 3.44 -9.11 11.53
N THR A 241 3.89 -9.39 10.31
CA THR A 241 2.98 -9.50 9.15
C THR A 241 1.87 -10.53 9.39
N LYS A 242 2.19 -11.64 10.09
CA LYS A 242 1.21 -12.66 10.48
C LYS A 242 0.09 -12.19 11.41
N LYS A 243 0.27 -11.03 12.05
CA LYS A 243 -0.73 -10.39 12.93
C LYS A 243 -1.64 -9.42 12.17
N LEU A 244 -1.34 -9.16 10.90
CA LEU A 244 -2.07 -8.21 10.06
C LEU A 244 -3.09 -8.93 9.18
N PRO A 245 -4.13 -8.22 8.70
CA PRO A 245 -5.10 -8.80 7.80
C PRO A 245 -4.46 -9.30 6.52
N THR A 246 -4.59 -10.60 6.28
CA THR A 246 -4.03 -11.29 5.11
C THR A 246 -4.56 -10.66 3.82
N TRP A 247 -5.85 -10.32 3.77
CA TRP A 247 -6.45 -9.64 2.62
C TRP A 247 -5.81 -8.28 2.34
N PHE A 248 -5.42 -7.53 3.36
CA PHE A 248 -4.89 -6.17 3.18
C PHE A 248 -3.44 -6.25 2.71
N VAL A 249 -2.64 -7.12 3.33
CA VAL A 249 -1.24 -7.36 2.92
C VAL A 249 -1.18 -7.92 1.49
N ARG A 250 -1.97 -8.96 1.18
CA ARG A 250 -1.97 -9.59 -0.16
C ARG A 250 -2.65 -8.76 -1.22
N GLY A 251 -3.67 -7.99 -0.84
CA GLY A 251 -4.37 -7.10 -1.75
C GLY A 251 -3.52 -5.91 -2.14
N LEU A 252 -2.92 -5.23 -1.16
CA LEU A 252 -2.17 -4.01 -1.36
C LEU A 252 -0.93 -4.23 -2.24
N LYS A 253 -0.29 -5.40 -2.17
CA LYS A 253 0.84 -5.73 -3.06
C LYS A 253 0.41 -5.64 -4.53
N GLY A 254 -0.77 -6.19 -4.85
CA GLY A 254 -1.34 -6.17 -6.19
C GLY A 254 -1.62 -4.73 -6.64
N ILE A 255 -2.09 -3.88 -5.73
CA ILE A 255 -2.35 -2.46 -6.01
C ILE A 255 -1.07 -1.66 -6.26
N VAL A 256 0.03 -1.97 -5.57
CA VAL A 256 1.34 -1.39 -5.91
C VAL A 256 1.72 -1.78 -7.33
N GLY A 257 1.54 -3.05 -7.71
CA GLY A 257 1.70 -3.51 -9.08
C GLY A 257 0.86 -2.74 -10.09
N GLU A 258 -0.45 -2.63 -9.83
CA GLU A 258 -1.36 -1.86 -10.68
C GLU A 258 -0.91 -0.41 -10.83
N TYR A 259 -0.52 0.25 -9.74
CA TYR A 259 0.02 1.62 -9.77
C TYR A 259 1.25 1.71 -10.67
N THR A 260 2.27 0.88 -10.42
CA THR A 260 3.53 0.91 -11.17
C THR A 260 3.25 0.71 -12.66
N MET A 261 2.40 -0.25 -13.01
CA MET A 261 2.08 -0.56 -14.41
C MET A 261 1.13 0.45 -15.08
N SER A 262 0.57 1.38 -14.29
CA SER A 262 -0.23 2.52 -14.77
C SER A 262 0.61 3.77 -15.06
N LEU A 263 1.88 3.82 -14.63
CA LEU A 263 2.75 4.96 -14.89
C LEU A 263 3.00 5.12 -16.40
N GLY A 264 2.85 6.35 -16.89
CA GLY A 264 2.88 6.66 -18.32
C GLY A 264 1.61 6.28 -19.10
N LYS A 265 0.53 5.87 -18.43
CA LYS A 265 -0.77 5.56 -19.04
C LYS A 265 -1.83 6.59 -18.61
N ASN A 266 -2.85 6.76 -19.45
CA ASN A 266 -3.99 7.66 -19.16
C ASN A 266 -5.09 6.98 -18.31
N SER A 267 -4.89 5.72 -17.94
CA SER A 267 -5.84 4.92 -17.18
C SER A 267 -5.12 4.05 -16.17
N TRP A 268 -5.79 3.80 -15.05
CA TRP A 268 -5.34 2.82 -14.07
C TRP A 268 -5.53 1.42 -14.63
N GLN A 269 -4.46 0.62 -14.59
CA GLN A 269 -4.51 -0.80 -14.90
C GLN A 269 -5.26 -1.53 -13.80
N ASN A 270 -6.49 -1.92 -14.10
CA ASN A 270 -7.33 -2.68 -13.18
C ASN A 270 -7.30 -4.15 -13.61
N ARG A 271 -6.75 -5.01 -12.75
CA ARG A 271 -6.90 -6.44 -12.92
C ARG A 271 -8.14 -6.91 -12.18
N GLN A 272 -8.88 -7.80 -12.82
CA GLN A 272 -10.10 -8.38 -12.29
C GLN A 272 -9.78 -9.80 -11.79
N PRO A 273 -9.35 -9.98 -10.52
CA PRO A 273 -9.01 -11.29 -10.02
C PRO A 273 -10.29 -12.07 -9.69
N GLY A 274 -10.86 -12.79 -10.67
CA GLY A 274 -11.94 -13.78 -10.51
C GLY A 274 -12.93 -13.57 -9.35
N ILE A 275 -13.38 -12.33 -9.13
CA ILE A 275 -13.90 -11.90 -7.82
C ILE A 275 -15.29 -12.47 -7.53
N ASN A 276 -16.00 -12.90 -8.57
CA ASN A 276 -17.32 -13.54 -8.52
C ASN A 276 -17.42 -14.65 -7.45
N GLN A 277 -16.38 -15.46 -7.32
CA GLN A 277 -16.35 -16.60 -6.39
C GLN A 277 -16.21 -16.16 -4.91
N CYS A 278 -15.85 -14.89 -4.67
CA CYS A 278 -15.53 -14.36 -3.36
C CYS A 278 -16.53 -13.30 -2.87
N LEU A 279 -17.62 -13.04 -3.62
CA LEU A 279 -18.60 -12.01 -3.26
C LEU A 279 -19.30 -12.30 -1.91
N ASN A 280 -19.43 -13.57 -1.51
CA ASN A 280 -20.05 -13.94 -0.23
C ASN A 280 -19.08 -13.99 0.97
N VAL A 281 -17.77 -13.89 0.74
CA VAL A 281 -16.75 -14.02 1.80
C VAL A 281 -16.54 -12.71 2.54
N LYS A 282 -16.56 -12.69 3.88
CA LYS A 282 -16.27 -11.46 4.64
C LYS A 282 -14.76 -11.22 4.79
N LEU A 283 -14.33 -9.97 4.74
CA LEU A 283 -12.95 -9.56 5.00
C LEU A 283 -12.50 -9.96 6.41
N SER A 284 -13.39 -9.92 7.40
CA SER A 284 -13.11 -10.36 8.78
C SER A 284 -12.80 -11.85 8.86
N GLU A 285 -13.47 -12.68 8.04
CA GLU A 285 -13.27 -14.15 7.98
C GLU A 285 -11.91 -14.53 7.36
N ILE A 286 -11.34 -13.67 6.50
CA ILE A 286 -10.07 -13.90 5.80
C ILE A 286 -8.94 -12.98 6.29
N SER A 287 -9.12 -12.34 7.45
CA SER A 287 -8.10 -11.47 8.04
C SER A 287 -6.95 -12.26 8.66
N TYR A 288 -7.21 -13.36 9.38
CA TYR A 288 -6.20 -14.00 10.24
C TYR A 288 -5.92 -15.47 9.89
N SER A 289 -5.54 -15.77 8.64
CA SER A 289 -5.16 -17.12 8.21
C SER A 289 -3.73 -17.17 7.62
N TYR A 290 -2.75 -16.64 8.36
CA TYR A 290 -1.38 -16.53 7.86
C TYR A 290 -0.60 -17.86 7.83
N GLU A 291 -1.14 -18.95 8.39
CA GLU A 291 -0.43 -20.25 8.37
C GLU A 291 -0.42 -20.91 6.97
N ASP A 292 -1.33 -20.51 6.07
CA ASP A 292 -1.38 -20.98 4.67
C ASP A 292 -1.40 -19.79 3.69
N VAL A 293 -0.32 -19.01 3.67
CA VAL A 293 -0.15 -17.80 2.82
C VAL A 293 -0.38 -18.08 1.31
N THR A 294 -0.36 -19.35 0.89
CA THR A 294 -0.40 -19.79 -0.50
C THR A 294 -1.79 -20.18 -1.03
N SER A 295 -2.80 -20.48 -0.19
CA SER A 295 -4.01 -21.19 -0.67
C SER A 295 -5.32 -20.39 -0.66
N ASN A 296 -5.44 -19.30 0.11
CA ASN A 296 -6.72 -18.56 0.16
C ASN A 296 -6.85 -17.61 -1.04
N PHE A 297 -7.44 -18.10 -2.14
CA PHE A 297 -7.74 -17.34 -3.35
C PHE A 297 -8.51 -16.04 -3.04
N CYS A 298 -9.51 -16.09 -2.16
CA CYS A 298 -10.32 -14.92 -1.84
C CYS A 298 -9.58 -13.86 -1.02
N ALA A 299 -8.63 -14.25 -0.17
CA ALA A 299 -7.75 -13.29 0.49
C ALA A 299 -6.95 -12.44 -0.51
N TYR A 300 -6.55 -13.02 -1.63
CA TYR A 300 -5.90 -12.27 -2.71
C TYR A 300 -6.92 -11.48 -3.55
N SER A 301 -7.92 -12.17 -4.11
CA SER A 301 -8.87 -11.60 -5.06
C SER A 301 -9.72 -10.49 -4.45
N LEU A 302 -10.37 -10.75 -3.33
CA LEU A 302 -11.14 -9.73 -2.59
C LEU A 302 -10.21 -8.71 -1.93
N GLY A 303 -9.01 -9.15 -1.52
CA GLY A 303 -7.98 -8.27 -0.99
C GLY A 303 -7.59 -7.15 -1.96
N ILE A 304 -7.38 -7.46 -3.24
CA ILE A 304 -7.09 -6.46 -4.29
C ILE A 304 -8.24 -5.47 -4.38
N VAL A 305 -9.48 -5.93 -4.51
CA VAL A 305 -10.65 -5.04 -4.64
C VAL A 305 -10.82 -4.14 -3.41
N ALA A 306 -10.67 -4.70 -2.21
CA ALA A 306 -10.72 -3.96 -0.96
C ALA A 306 -9.60 -2.92 -0.87
N SER A 307 -8.36 -3.32 -1.15
CA SER A 307 -7.18 -2.45 -1.09
C SER A 307 -7.26 -1.35 -2.14
N ARG A 308 -7.80 -1.63 -3.32
CA ARG A 308 -8.05 -0.64 -4.37
C ARG A 308 -9.02 0.43 -3.90
N TYR A 309 -10.11 0.03 -3.24
CA TYR A 309 -11.07 0.96 -2.65
C TYR A 309 -10.41 1.84 -1.58
N VAL A 310 -9.57 1.26 -0.71
CA VAL A 310 -8.80 2.01 0.29
C VAL A 310 -7.88 3.04 -0.38
N VAL A 311 -7.09 2.61 -1.36
CA VAL A 311 -6.15 3.48 -2.09
C VAL A 311 -6.90 4.59 -2.83
N ALA A 312 -8.04 4.29 -3.45
CA ALA A 312 -8.86 5.30 -4.10
C ALA A 312 -9.29 6.42 -3.14
N ILE A 313 -9.66 6.09 -1.90
CA ILE A 313 -10.11 7.08 -0.93
C ILE A 313 -8.95 7.78 -0.20
N LYS A 314 -7.88 7.05 0.09
CA LYS A 314 -6.81 7.51 1.00
C LYS A 314 -5.54 7.95 0.30
N GLY A 315 -5.35 7.56 -0.96
CA GLY A 315 -4.08 7.67 -1.65
C GLY A 315 -3.18 6.46 -1.42
N LEU A 316 -2.34 6.12 -2.40
CA LEU A 316 -1.40 5.01 -2.28
C LEU A 316 -0.36 5.24 -1.17
N THR A 317 0.31 6.40 -1.17
CA THR A 317 1.34 6.71 -0.16
C THR A 317 0.81 6.67 1.27
N PRO A 318 -0.31 7.34 1.62
CA PRO A 318 -0.86 7.23 2.98
C PRO A 318 -1.30 5.82 3.36
N THR A 319 -1.73 5.00 2.39
CA THR A 319 -2.09 3.59 2.61
C THR A 319 -0.85 2.75 2.90
N LEU A 320 0.25 2.98 2.19
CA LEU A 320 1.54 2.34 2.44
C LEU A 320 2.12 2.77 3.79
N GLU A 321 2.08 4.05 4.14
CA GLU A 321 2.50 4.53 5.46
C GLU A 321 1.69 3.85 6.58
N PHE A 322 0.38 3.75 6.40
CA PHE A 322 -0.49 3.10 7.37
C PHE A 322 -0.12 1.62 7.57
N ILE A 323 0.02 0.83 6.50
CA ILE A 323 0.39 -0.59 6.66
C ILE A 323 1.79 -0.76 7.24
N ASN A 324 2.74 0.11 6.93
CA ASN A 324 4.07 0.08 7.52
C ASN A 324 4.03 0.31 9.04
N GLU A 325 3.19 1.22 9.53
CA GLU A 325 3.00 1.40 10.98
C GLU A 325 2.38 0.16 11.64
N LEU A 326 1.44 -0.50 10.96
CA LEU A 326 0.90 -1.78 11.42
C LEU A 326 1.99 -2.87 11.45
N GLN A 327 2.89 -2.92 10.47
CA GLN A 327 4.01 -3.88 10.46
C GLN A 327 5.00 -3.63 11.60
N LYS A 328 5.31 -2.36 11.89
CA LYS A 328 6.20 -2.01 13.02
C LYS A 328 5.62 -2.42 14.37
N THR A 329 4.33 -2.17 14.57
CA THR A 329 3.68 -2.38 15.87
C THR A 329 3.10 -3.79 16.05
N GLY A 330 2.69 -4.43 14.95
CA GLY A 330 1.88 -5.64 14.96
C GLY A 330 0.48 -5.45 15.55
N VAL A 331 0.04 -4.20 15.71
CA VAL A 331 -1.24 -3.85 16.34
C VAL A 331 -2.24 -3.56 15.24
N TRP A 332 -3.23 -4.43 15.11
CA TRP A 332 -4.33 -4.26 14.18
C TRP A 332 -5.67 -4.40 14.90
N SER A 333 -6.64 -3.59 14.48
CA SER A 333 -8.06 -3.80 14.77
C SER A 333 -8.91 -3.12 13.71
N GLU A 334 -10.15 -3.59 13.54
CA GLU A 334 -11.13 -2.94 12.66
C GLU A 334 -11.38 -1.48 13.06
N GLN A 335 -11.26 -1.16 14.35
CA GLN A 335 -11.39 0.22 14.85
C GLN A 335 -10.22 1.10 14.39
N ILE A 336 -8.97 0.62 14.48
CA ILE A 336 -7.80 1.34 13.99
C ILE A 336 -7.94 1.62 12.49
N PHE A 337 -8.37 0.61 11.73
CA PHE A 337 -8.64 0.77 10.30
C PHE A 337 -9.77 1.74 10.02
N SER A 338 -10.86 1.67 10.79
CA SER A 338 -11.99 2.59 10.63
C SER A 338 -11.58 4.04 10.85
N ILE A 339 -10.68 4.29 11.81
CA ILE A 339 -10.11 5.62 12.08
C ILE A 339 -9.26 6.08 10.89
N PHE A 340 -8.41 5.21 10.35
CA PHE A 340 -7.58 5.53 9.17
C PHE A 340 -8.44 5.87 7.95
N LEU A 341 -9.43 5.02 7.66
CA LEU A 341 -10.31 5.18 6.50
C LEU A 341 -11.28 6.34 6.68
N GLY A 342 -11.68 6.66 7.92
CA GLY A 342 -12.76 7.61 8.22
C GLY A 342 -14.16 7.02 8.01
N MET A 343 -14.27 5.68 8.06
CA MET A 343 -15.48 4.93 7.79
C MET A 343 -15.51 3.67 8.67
N PRO A 344 -16.66 3.29 9.28
CA PRO A 344 -16.77 2.03 10.00
C PRO A 344 -16.43 0.82 9.13
N PHE A 345 -15.73 -0.18 9.69
CA PHE A 345 -15.29 -1.37 8.94
C PHE A 345 -16.44 -2.11 8.25
N LEU A 346 -17.59 -2.27 8.91
CA LEU A 346 -18.79 -2.89 8.31
C LEU A 346 -19.32 -2.10 7.11
N GLN A 347 -19.27 -0.76 7.16
CA GLN A 347 -19.67 0.08 6.03
C GLN A 347 -18.65 -0.08 4.89
N PHE A 348 -17.36 -0.07 5.20
CA PHE A 348 -16.30 -0.30 4.21
C PHE A 348 -16.47 -1.64 3.51
N GLU A 349 -16.73 -2.72 4.26
CA GLU A 349 -16.95 -4.04 3.69
C GLU A 349 -18.17 -4.03 2.74
N SER A 350 -19.28 -3.42 3.15
CA SER A 350 -20.47 -3.28 2.28
C SER A 350 -20.17 -2.50 0.99
N GLU A 351 -19.41 -1.41 1.07
CA GLU A 351 -19.00 -0.62 -0.08
C GLU A 351 -18.06 -1.39 -1.02
N VAL A 352 -17.10 -2.13 -0.45
CA VAL A 352 -16.22 -3.03 -1.20
C VAL A 352 -17.01 -4.11 -1.92
N LYS A 353 -18.08 -4.65 -1.33
CA LYS A 353 -18.95 -5.63 -1.98
C LYS A 353 -19.73 -5.01 -3.14
N ASN A 354 -20.30 -3.82 -2.95
CA ASN A 354 -20.96 -3.09 -4.05
C ASN A 354 -19.97 -2.80 -5.19
N TYR A 355 -18.75 -2.37 -4.85
CA TYR A 355 -17.68 -2.18 -5.81
C TYR A 355 -17.30 -3.47 -6.54
N ALA A 356 -17.12 -4.56 -5.82
CA ALA A 356 -16.82 -5.88 -6.39
C ALA A 356 -17.91 -6.35 -7.36
N SER A 357 -19.18 -6.23 -6.98
CA SER A 357 -20.30 -6.61 -7.85
C SER A 357 -20.40 -5.73 -9.10
N GLY A 358 -20.11 -4.44 -8.97
CA GLY A 358 -20.08 -3.51 -10.11
C GLY A 358 -18.93 -3.76 -11.08
N LEU A 359 -17.86 -4.43 -10.64
CA LEU A 359 -16.76 -4.84 -11.51
C LEU A 359 -17.10 -6.06 -12.38
N THR A 360 -18.14 -6.82 -12.02
CA THR A 360 -18.47 -8.13 -12.61
C THR A 360 -19.76 -8.16 -13.42
N GLY A 361 -20.64 -7.19 -13.21
CA GLY A 361 -21.85 -6.95 -14.01
C GLY A 361 -21.59 -5.89 -15.06
#